data_AF-A0A1Y3KHT3-F1
#
_entry.id   AF-A0A1Y3KHT3-F1
#
_cell.length_a   1.000
_cell.length_b   1.000
_cell.length_c   1.000
_cell.angle_alpha   90.00
_cell.angle_beta   90.00
_cell.angle_gamma   90.00
#
_symmetry.space_group_name_H-M   'P 1'
#
loop_
_entity.id
_entity.type
_entity.pdbx_description
1 polymer ?
#
loop_
_entity_poly.entity_id
_entity_poly.type
_entity_poly.pdbx_seq_one_letter_code
_entity_poly.pdbx_strand_id
1 'polypeptide(L)' 'MKTAHRISAFASRLDELQACLGRDSNRATESVTEAQRIAAELALSLEDWQLDALRIPKAERAPYRAQNPYYSAH' A
#
# COMPACT_ATOMS: atom_id res chain seq x y z
N MET A 1 13.16 -9.45 -14.25
CA MET A 1 12.83 -9.87 -12.86
C MET A 1 12.15 -8.78 -12.01
N LYS A 2 11.51 -7.74 -12.58
CA LYS A 2 10.84 -6.68 -11.78
C LYS A 2 9.54 -7.14 -11.10
N THR A 3 8.77 -8.02 -11.73
CA THR A 3 7.45 -8.44 -11.22
C THR A 3 7.56 -9.32 -9.97
N ALA A 4 8.45 -10.32 -9.98
CA ALA A 4 8.64 -11.22 -8.83
C ALA A 4 9.09 -10.46 -7.58
N HIS A 5 10.05 -9.53 -7.71
CA HIS A 5 10.50 -8.71 -6.59
C HIS A 5 9.38 -7.82 -6.02
N ARG A 6 8.55 -7.22 -6.89
CA ARG A 6 7.37 -6.45 -6.44
C ARG A 6 6.37 -7.32 -5.72
N ILE A 7 6.05 -8.51 -6.25
CA ILE A 7 5.14 -9.47 -5.61
C ILE A 7 5.63 -9.84 -4.21
N SER A 8 6.92 -10.13 -4.04
CA SER A 8 7.50 -10.40 -2.72
C SER A 8 7.37 -9.20 -1.78
N ALA A 9 7.62 -7.98 -2.26
CA ALA A 9 7.46 -6.77 -1.45
C ALA A 9 6.00 -6.53 -1.02
N PHE A 10 5.03 -6.78 -1.91
CA PHE A 10 3.60 -6.75 -1.56
C PHE A 10 3.24 -7.81 -0.52
N ALA A 11 3.74 -9.03 -0.67
CA ALA A 11 3.50 -10.10 0.29
C ALA A 11 4.01 -9.72 1.68
N SER A 12 5.23 -9.20 1.79
CA SER A 12 5.78 -8.75 3.07
C SER A 12 4.94 -7.63 3.72
N ARG A 13 4.46 -6.67 2.94
CA ARG A 13 3.57 -5.60 3.45
C ARG A 13 2.19 -6.12 3.86
N LEU A 14 1.67 -7.14 3.18
CA LEU A 14 0.43 -7.80 3.58
C LEU A 14 0.60 -8.55 4.91
N ASP A 15 1.73 -9.24 5.10
CA ASP A 15 2.06 -9.91 6.36
C ASP A 15 2.15 -8.89 7.52
N GLU A 16 2.77 -7.72 7.29
CA GLU A 16 2.82 -6.61 8.26
C GLU A 16 1.42 -6.11 8.62
N LEU A 17 0.55 -5.90 7.63
CA LEU A 17 -0.84 -5.48 7.84
C LEU A 17 -1.61 -6.50 8.68
N GLN A 18 -1.48 -7.79 8.34
CA GLN A 18 -2.12 -8.88 9.08
C GLN A 18 -1.61 -8.96 10.52
N ALA A 19 -0.31 -8.76 10.74
CA ALA A 19 0.29 -8.73 12.07
C ALA A 19 -0.21 -7.54 12.90
N CYS A 20 -0.45 -6.37 12.29
CA CYS A 20 -1.04 -5.22 12.99
C CYS A 20 -2.51 -5.46 13.38
N LEU A 21 -3.28 -6.13 12.53
CA LEU A 21 -4.69 -6.45 12.78
C LEU A 21 -4.89 -7.60 13.76
N GLY A 22 -3.97 -8.57 13.78
CA GLY A 22 -4.04 -9.77 14.63
C GLY A 22 -3.56 -9.58 16.08
N ARG A 23 -3.05 -8.40 16.47
CA ARG A 23 -2.62 -8.14 17.85
C ARG A 23 -3.81 -7.88 18.76
N ASP A 24 -3.96 -8.74 19.77
CA ASP A 24 -5.06 -8.66 20.72
C ASP A 24 -4.93 -7.46 21.68
N SER A 25 -5.86 -6.52 21.51
CA SER A 25 -6.53 -5.68 22.52
C SER A 25 -5.78 -5.19 23.79
N ASN A 26 -4.63 -4.51 23.65
CA ASN A 26 -4.15 -3.57 24.70
C ASN A 26 -3.54 -2.24 24.17
N ARG A 27 -3.33 -2.12 22.84
CA ARG A 27 -2.82 -0.92 22.15
C ARG A 27 -3.62 -0.60 20.88
N ALA A 28 -4.92 -0.94 20.91
CA ALA A 28 -5.78 -1.05 19.73
C ALA A 28 -5.78 0.18 18.80
N THR A 29 -5.68 1.40 19.33
CA THR A 29 -5.65 2.61 18.50
C THR A 29 -4.36 2.76 17.71
N GLU A 30 -3.19 2.51 18.31
CA GLU A 30 -1.89 2.62 17.64
C GLU A 30 -1.71 1.52 16.58
N SER A 31 -2.15 0.29 16.88
CA SER A 31 -2.12 -0.82 15.92
C SER A 31 -3.07 -0.60 14.74
N VAL A 32 -4.23 0.04 14.98
CA VAL A 32 -5.17 0.41 13.92
C VAL A 32 -4.62 1.54 13.04
N THR A 33 -4.03 2.59 13.62
CA THR A 33 -3.41 3.66 12.81
C THR A 33 -2.26 3.12 11.96
N GLU A 34 -1.43 2.23 12.51
CA GLU A 34 -0.35 1.60 11.74
C GLU A 34 -0.89 0.66 10.65
N ALA A 35 -1.92 -0.14 10.95
CA ALA A 35 -2.60 -0.96 9.94
C ALA A 35 -3.20 -0.10 8.81
N GLN A 36 -3.84 1.02 9.14
CA GLN A 36 -4.38 1.95 8.15
C GLN A 36 -3.27 2.54 7.27
N ARG A 37 -2.12 2.90 7.86
CA ARG A 37 -0.95 3.38 7.14
C ARG A 37 -0.42 2.32 6.18
N ILE A 38 -0.19 1.09 6.64
CA ILE A 38 0.34 -0.01 5.80
C ILE A 38 -0.63 -0.32 4.66
N ALA A 39 -1.93 -0.37 4.95
CA ALA A 39 -2.96 -0.55 3.92
C ALA A 39 -2.93 0.58 2.87
N ALA A 40 -2.70 1.82 3.31
CA ALA A 40 -2.61 2.97 2.43
C ALA A 40 -1.35 2.94 1.53
N GLU A 41 -0.20 2.55 2.09
CA GLU A 41 1.06 2.32 1.36
C GLU A 41 0.93 1.20 0.31
N LEU A 42 0.25 0.11 0.68
CA LEU A 42 -0.07 -1.01 -0.21
C LEU A 42 -0.95 -0.57 -1.39
N ALA A 43 -2.03 0.16 -1.12
CA ALA A 43 -2.97 0.64 -2.14
C ALA A 43 -2.26 1.53 -3.18
N LEU A 44 -1.42 2.47 -2.73
CA LEU A 44 -0.65 3.34 -3.63
C LEU A 44 0.34 2.56 -4.49
N SER A 45 1.06 1.62 -3.88
CA SER A 45 2.02 0.78 -4.60
C SER A 45 1.31 -0.06 -5.67
N LEU A 46 0.10 -0.55 -5.37
CA LEU A 46 -0.71 -1.38 -6.26
C LEU A 46 -1.26 -0.56 -7.43
N GLU A 47 -1.77 0.64 -7.16
CA GLU A 47 -2.22 1.58 -8.20
C GLU A 47 -1.08 1.93 -9.17
N ASP A 48 0.11 2.25 -8.66
CA ASP A 48 1.29 2.52 -9.48
C ASP A 48 1.69 1.30 -10.33
N TRP A 49 1.55 0.09 -9.77
CA TRP A 49 1.79 -1.14 -10.52
C TRP A 49 0.74 -1.37 -11.61
N GLN A 50 -0.53 -1.08 -11.33
CA GLN A 50 -1.62 -1.20 -12.30
C GLN A 50 -1.42 -0.24 -13.47
N LEU A 51 -1.03 1.01 -13.20
CA LEU A 51 -0.71 1.98 -14.26
C LEU A 51 0.53 1.59 -15.06
N ASP A 52 1.55 1.00 -14.42
CA ASP A 52 2.68 0.38 -15.11
C ASP A 52 2.24 -0.77 -16.02
N ALA A 53 1.34 -1.64 -15.55
CA ALA A 53 0.84 -2.80 -16.30
C ALA A 53 0.03 -2.38 -17.53
N LEU A 54 -0.75 -1.29 -17.41
CA LEU A 54 -1.43 -0.63 -18.53
C LEU A 54 -0.48 0.11 -19.47
N ARG A 55 0.83 0.14 -19.17
CA ARG A 55 1.89 0.82 -19.93
C ARG A 55 1.65 2.32 -20.11
N ILE A 56 0.92 2.95 -19.19
CA ILE A 56 0.67 4.39 -19.21
C ILE A 56 1.97 5.14 -18.89
N PRO A 57 2.42 6.07 -19.75
CA PRO A 57 3.61 6.88 -19.50
C PRO A 57 3.52 7.64 -18.18
N LYS A 58 4.65 7.78 -17.45
CA LYS A 58 4.66 8.43 -16.13
C LYS A 58 4.07 9.85 -16.12
N ALA A 59 4.31 10.61 -17.19
CA ALA A 59 3.80 11.98 -17.34
C ALA A 59 2.26 12.05 -17.39
N GLU A 60 1.62 10.95 -17.81
CA GLU A 60 0.17 10.88 -18.04
C GLU A 60 -0.56 10.18 -16.88
N ARG A 61 0.14 9.79 -15.81
CA ARG A 61 -0.48 9.07 -14.67
C ARG A 61 -1.24 9.97 -13.71
N ALA A 62 -0.92 11.26 -13.67
CA ALA A 62 -1.49 12.20 -12.72
C ALA A 62 -3.03 12.20 -12.69
N PRO A 63 -3.75 12.15 -13.83
CA PRO A 63 -5.21 12.11 -13.84
C PRO A 63 -5.82 10.79 -13.34
N TYR A 64 -5.05 9.70 -13.36
CA TYR A 64 -5.53 8.37 -12.94
C TYR A 64 -5.27 8.09 -11.46
N ARG A 65 -4.50 8.95 -10.78
CA ARG A 65 -4.17 8.78 -9.38
C ARG A 65 -5.28 9.34 -8.49
N ALA A 66 -5.96 8.47 -7.77
CA ALA A 66 -6.84 8.90 -6.70
C ALA A 66 -6.00 9.24 -5.46
N GLN A 67 -6.24 10.39 -4.83
CA GLN A 67 -5.57 10.70 -3.57
C GLN A 67 -6.09 9.76 -2.48
N ASN A 68 -5.21 8.95 -1.91
CA ASN A 68 -5.58 8.05 -0.83
C ASN A 68 -5.85 8.87 0.45
N PRO A 69 -7.08 8.89 0.98
CA PRO A 69 -7.46 9.74 2.12
C PRO A 69 -6.79 9.32 3.43
N TYR A 70 -6.23 8.10 3.49
CA TYR A 70 -5.52 7.57 4.66
C TYR A 70 -4.00 7.65 4.51
N TYR A 71 -3.49 8.16 3.39
CA TYR A 71 -2.07 8.35 3.15
C TYR A 71 -1.67 9.83 3.25
N SER A 72 -1.14 10.21 4.40
CA SER A 72 -0.44 11.48 4.58
C SER A 72 1.07 11.23 4.51
N ALA A 73 1.69 11.58 3.37
CA ALA A 73 3.14 11.63 3.29
C ALA A 73 3.63 12.81 4.14
N HIS A 74 4.06 12.52 5.37
CA HIS A 74 4.78 13.46 6.24
C HIS A 74 6.24 13.62 5.78
#